data_AF-A0A8T7FNC9-F1
#
_entry.id   AF-A0A8T7FNC9-F1
#
_cell.length_a   1.000
_cell.length_b   1.000
_cell.length_c   1.000
_cell.angle_alpha   90.00
_cell.angle_beta   90.00
_cell.angle_gamma   90.00
#
_symmetry.space_group_name_H-M   'P 1'
#
loop_
_entity.id
_entity.type
_entity.pdbx_description
1 polymer ?
#
loop_
_entity_poly.entity_id
_entity_poly.type
_entity_poly.pdbx_seq_one_letter_code
_entity_poly.pdbx_strand_id
1 'polypeptide(L)' 'MLLQVHDELVLEVPKKEIEAAANVVRETMANAYLMSIPLETEARAGVNWGEMKVL' A
#
# COMPACT_ATOMS: atom_id res chain seq x y z
N MET A 1 -7.47 -5.72 5.78
CA MET A 1 -6.25 -5.16 6.40
C MET A 1 -5.78 -6.16 7.44
N LEU A 2 -4.52 -6.62 7.35
CA LEU A 2 -3.97 -7.64 8.24
C LEU A 2 -3.18 -7.03 9.39
N LEU A 3 -2.20 -6.18 9.06
CA LEU A 3 -1.27 -5.59 10.03
C LEU A 3 -0.98 -4.13 9.67
N GLN A 4 -0.59 -3.36 10.69
CA GLN A 4 0.04 -2.07 10.53
C GLN A 4 1.36 -2.10 11.30
N VAL A 5 2.42 -1.61 10.67
CA VAL A 5 3.76 -1.47 11.27
C VAL A 5 4.20 -0.04 11.03
N HIS A 6 3.87 0.83 11.99
CA HIS A 6 4.20 2.26 11.92
C HIS A 6 3.67 2.95 10.64
N ASP A 7 4.49 3.13 9.62
CA ASP A 7 4.15 3.77 8.35
C ASP A 7 3.72 2.78 7.26
N GLU A 8 3.76 1.47 7.53
CA GLU A 8 3.41 0.41 6.59
C GLU A 8 2.05 -0.23 6.90
N LEU A 9 1.25 -0.48 5.86
CA LEU A 9 0.03 -1.30 5.92
C LEU A 9 0.24 -2.62 5.17
N VAL A 10 -0.05 -3.74 5.82
CA VAL A 10 -0.03 -5.08 5.20
C VAL A 10 -1.46 -5.53 4.92
N LEU A 11 -1.75 -5.81 3.66
CA LEU A 11 -3.04 -6.30 3.21
C LEU A 11 -2.88 -7.62 2.46
N GLU A 12 -3.84 -8.52 2.64
CA GLU A 12 -4.03 -9.66 1.77
C GLU A 12 -5.22 -9.39 0.86
N VAL A 13 -5.02 -9.60 -0.44
CA VAL A 13 -6.02 -9.34 -1.48
C VAL A 13 -5.99 -10.46 -2.53
N PRO A 14 -7.10 -10.70 -3.24
CA PRO A 14 -7.10 -11.63 -4.36
C PRO A 14 -6.05 -11.23 -5.41
N LYS A 15 -5.35 -12.21 -6.00
CA LYS A 15 -4.28 -11.96 -6.98
C LYS A 15 -4.72 -11.08 -8.18
N LYS A 16 -6.00 -11.18 -8.57
CA LYS A 16 -6.58 -10.40 -9.66
C LYS A 16 -6.82 -8.93 -9.31
N GLU A 17 -6.80 -8.59 -8.03
CA GLU A 17 -7.13 -7.26 -7.51
C GLU A 17 -5.91 -6.50 -6.99
N ILE A 18 -4.69 -7.07 -7.08
CA ILE A 18 -3.45 -6.48 -6.54
C ILE A 18 -3.28 -5.03 -7.02
N GLU A 19 -3.33 -4.79 -8.33
CA GLU A 19 -3.17 -3.45 -8.91
C GLU A 19 -4.27 -2.48 -8.46
N ALA A 20 -5.52 -2.93 -8.48
CA ALA A 20 -6.66 -2.11 -8.10
C ALA A 20 -6.61 -1.71 -6.62
N ALA A 21 -6.31 -2.67 -5.75
CA ALA A 21 -6.14 -2.44 -4.32
C ALA A 21 -4.95 -1.52 -4.04
N ALA A 22 -3.80 -1.76 -4.69
CA ALA A 22 -2.61 -0.93 -4.55
C ALA A 22 -2.87 0.52 -4.96
N ASN A 23 -3.61 0.76 -6.04
CA ASN A 23 -3.99 2.11 -6.47
C ASN A 23 -4.84 2.81 -5.42
N VAL A 24 -5.93 2.16 -4.96
CA VAL A 24 -6.82 2.74 -3.95
C VAL A 24 -6.07 3.05 -2.65
N VAL A 25 -5.23 2.12 -2.18
CA VAL A 25 -4.50 2.29 -0.92
C VAL A 25 -3.47 3.40 -1.03
N ARG A 26 -2.67 3.43 -2.11
CA ARG A 26 -1.67 4.50 -2.32
C ARG A 26 -2.31 5.87 -2.37
N GLU A 27 -3.38 6.03 -3.16
CA GLU A 27 -4.09 7.31 -3.27
C GLU A 27 -4.70 7.72 -1.94
N THR A 28 -5.32 6.78 -1.22
CA THR A 28 -5.94 7.06 0.08
C THR A 28 -4.89 7.49 1.11
N MET A 29 -3.75 6.79 1.17
CA MET A 29 -2.68 7.11 2.11
C MET A 29 -1.97 8.43 1.75
N ALA A 30 -1.68 8.68 0.47
CA ALA A 30 -1.03 9.90 0.02
C ALA A 30 -1.90 11.15 0.26
N ASN A 31 -3.23 10.99 0.24
CA ASN A 31 -4.19 12.08 0.45
C ASN A 31 -4.88 12.03 1.81
N ALA A 32 -4.37 11.26 2.78
CA ALA A 32 -5.01 11.09 4.08
C ALA A 32 -5.13 12.41 4.87
N TYR A 33 -4.21 13.35 4.64
CA TYR A 33 -4.25 14.68 5.21
C TYR A 33 -3.56 15.70 4.30
N LEU A 34 -4.14 16.90 4.17
CA LEU A 34 -3.53 17.97 3.36
C LEU A 34 -2.34 18.57 4.10
N MET A 35 -1.15 18.42 3.52
CA MET A 35 0.09 18.98 4.05
C MET A 35 0.71 19.98 3.07
N SER A 36 1.60 20.83 3.58
CA SER A 36 2.37 21.77 2.75
C SER A 36 3.35 21.08 1.80
N ILE A 37 3.68 19.82 2.08
CA ILE A 37 4.52 18.94 1.26
C ILE A 37 3.73 17.63 1.04
N PRO A 38 3.66 17.10 -0.19
CA PRO A 38 2.90 15.89 -0.47
C PRO A 38 3.48 14.66 0.26
N LEU A 39 2.59 13.74 0.66
CA LEU A 39 2.98 12.41 1.11
C LEU A 39 3.19 11.49 -0.10
N GLU A 40 4.37 10.89 -0.17
CA GLU A 40 4.64 9.83 -1.14
C GLU A 40 4.32 8.47 -0.53
N THR A 41 3.73 7.58 -1.32
CA THR A 41 3.41 6.22 -0.89
C THR A 41 3.84 5.22 -1.95
N GLU A 42 4.45 4.13 -1.50
CA GLU A 42 4.92 3.03 -2.34
C GLU A 42 4.09 1.78 -2.03
N ALA A 43 3.71 1.03 -3.07
CA ALA A 43 3.07 -0.26 -2.90
C ALA A 43 4.02 -1.37 -3.34
N ARG A 44 4.01 -2.46 -2.58
CA ARG A 44 4.72 -3.69 -2.91
C ARG A 44 3.76 -4.87 -2.87
N ALA A 45 4.02 -5.88 -3.69
CA ALA A 45 3.27 -7.13 -3.67
C ALA A 45 4.19 -8.34 -3.74
N GLY A 46 3.82 -9.40 -3.04
CA GLY A 46 4.56 -10.66 -2.97
C GLY A 46 3.69 -11.77 -2.40
N VAL A 47 4.14 -13.02 -2.58
CA VAL A 47 3.45 -14.20 -2.02
C VAL A 47 3.65 -14.33 -0.51
N ASN A 48 4.71 -13.70 0.00
CA ASN A 48 5.00 -13.53 1.41
C ASN A 48 5.69 -12.17 1.60
N TRP A 49 5.79 -11.71 2.85
CA TRP A 49 6.31 -10.38 3.16
C TRP A 49 7.78 -10.19 2.76
N GLY A 50 8.62 -11.23 2.87
CA GLY A 50 10.05 -11.15 2.55
C GLY A 50 10.36 -11.09 1.05
N GLU A 51 9.39 -11.41 0.19
CA GLU A 51 9.55 -11.48 -1.27
C GLU A 51 8.77 -10.39 -2.02
N MET A 52 8.27 -9.37 -1.32
CA MET A 52 7.50 -8.30 -1.94
C MET A 52 8.37 -7.45 -2.87
N LYS A 53 7.85 -7.15 -4.07
CA LYS A 53 8.47 -6.27 -5.06
C LYS A 53 7.61 -5.04 -5.28
N VAL A 54 8.26 -3.92 -5.59
CA VAL A 54 7.58 -2.67 -5.94
C VAL A 54 6.69 -2.91 -7.15
N LEU A 55 5.46 -2.40 -7.07
CA LEU A 55 4.48 -2.38 -8.16
C LEU A 55 4.74 -1.18 -9.10
#